data_AF-A0A3A8EUT1-F1
#
_entry.id   AF-A0A3A8EUT1-F1
#
_cell.length_a   1.000
_cell.length_b   1.000
_cell.length_c   1.000
_cell.angle_alpha   90.00
_cell.angle_beta   90.00
_cell.angle_gamma   90.00
#
_symmetry.space_group_name_H-M   'P 1'
#
loop_
_entity.id
_entity.type
_entity.pdbx_description
1 polymer ?
#
loop_
_entity_poly.entity_id
_entity_poly.type
_entity_poly.pdbx_seq_one_letter_code
_entity_poly.pdbx_strand_id
1 'polypeptide(L)'
;MLFSPLAQADDTTWTAGSSHVGTVTVPIENGPNVVWKCDGTTCRLTGPWGKELSIDSCQNLVIRVGKISFYKNSAGKIWTKNSAELKECNQVAD
;
A
#
# COMPACT_ATOMS: atom_id res chain seq x y z
N MET A 1 -0.60 -39.47 0.78
CA MET A 1 -1.16 -38.22 0.24
C MET A 1 -0.66 -37.09 1.13
N LEU A 2 0.26 -36.27 0.63
CA LEU A 2 0.82 -35.14 1.37
C LEU A 2 -0.15 -33.96 1.20
N PHE A 3 -0.97 -33.68 2.23
CA PHE A 3 -1.77 -32.47 2.28
C PHE A 3 -0.88 -31.33 2.80
N SER A 4 -0.26 -30.58 1.90
CA SER A 4 0.30 -29.27 2.25
C SER A 4 -0.86 -28.34 2.61
N PRO A 5 -0.89 -27.73 3.80
CA PRO A 5 -1.86 -26.69 4.07
C PRO A 5 -1.51 -25.49 3.18
N LEU A 6 -2.34 -25.23 2.18
CA LEU A 6 -2.38 -23.92 1.54
C LEU A 6 -2.74 -22.93 2.64
N ALA A 7 -1.73 -22.24 3.18
CA ALA A 7 -1.94 -21.09 4.03
C ALA A 7 -2.71 -20.07 3.20
N GLN A 8 -4.03 -19.99 3.40
CA GLN A 8 -4.85 -18.94 2.84
C GLN A 8 -4.42 -17.66 3.55
N ALA A 9 -3.57 -16.86 2.89
CA ALA A 9 -3.28 -15.52 3.34
C ALA A 9 -4.58 -14.73 3.23
N ASP A 10 -5.15 -14.35 4.37
CA ASP A 10 -6.34 -13.49 4.40
C ASP A 10 -6.09 -12.21 3.60
N ASP A 11 -7.04 -11.85 2.75
CA ASP A 11 -6.97 -10.63 1.97
C ASP A 11 -6.86 -9.41 2.90
N THR A 12 -5.83 -8.62 2.69
CA THR A 12 -5.60 -7.37 3.40
C THR A 12 -5.91 -6.20 2.47
N THR A 13 -6.76 -5.28 2.92
CA THR A 13 -7.05 -4.05 2.20
C THR A 13 -6.11 -2.95 2.67
N TRP A 14 -5.28 -2.47 1.77
CA TRP A 14 -4.38 -1.34 1.95
C TRP A 14 -5.07 -0.06 1.50
N THR A 15 -4.82 1.05 2.19
CA THR A 15 -5.43 2.35 1.90
C THR A 15 -4.43 3.48 2.16
N ALA A 16 -4.32 4.40 1.21
CA ALA A 16 -3.55 5.62 1.33
C ALA A 16 -4.43 6.86 1.09
N GLY A 17 -4.24 7.92 1.85
CA GLY A 17 -4.95 9.18 1.63
C GLY A 17 -4.27 10.00 0.53
N SER A 18 -4.85 10.08 -0.66
CA SER A 18 -4.25 10.72 -1.84
C SER A 18 -5.31 11.52 -2.60
N SER A 19 -4.90 12.65 -3.19
CA SER A 19 -5.73 13.44 -4.11
C SER A 19 -5.71 12.92 -5.55
N HIS A 20 -4.93 11.87 -5.84
CA HIS A 20 -4.86 11.28 -7.17
C HIS A 20 -6.19 10.61 -7.56
N VAL A 21 -6.58 10.75 -8.82
CA VAL A 21 -7.76 10.11 -9.41
C VAL A 21 -7.30 9.18 -10.52
N GLY A 22 -7.76 7.93 -10.48
CA GLY A 22 -7.45 6.95 -11.52
C GLY A 22 -6.93 5.64 -10.95
N THR A 23 -6.21 4.89 -11.77
CA THR A 23 -5.62 3.60 -11.40
C THR A 23 -4.12 3.65 -11.63
N VAL A 24 -3.33 3.21 -10.66
CA VAL A 24 -1.88 3.12 -10.78
C VAL A 24 -1.38 1.70 -10.57
N THR A 25 -0.43 1.29 -11.40
CA THR A 25 0.25 0.01 -11.31
C THR A 25 1.58 0.21 -10.58
N VAL A 26 1.73 -0.49 -9.45
CA VAL A 26 2.88 -0.37 -8.54
C VAL A 26 3.63 -1.70 -8.53
N PRO A 27 4.94 -1.72 -8.83
CA PRO A 27 5.76 -2.90 -8.63
C PRO A 27 5.93 -3.19 -7.14
N ILE A 28 6.04 -4.46 -6.79
CA ILE A 28 6.43 -4.91 -5.45
C ILE A 28 7.66 -5.82 -5.58
N GLU A 29 8.53 -5.77 -4.58
CA GLU A 29 9.74 -6.61 -4.58
C GLU A 29 9.36 -8.10 -4.70
N ASN A 30 9.98 -8.80 -5.66
CA ASN A 30 9.80 -10.23 -5.89
C ASN A 30 8.34 -10.71 -6.08
N GLY A 31 7.44 -9.84 -6.55
CA GLY A 31 6.02 -10.17 -6.73
C GLY A 31 5.38 -9.57 -7.97
N PRO A 32 4.11 -9.91 -8.26
CA PRO A 32 3.37 -9.32 -9.37
C PRO A 32 3.09 -7.85 -9.10
N ASN A 33 3.03 -7.05 -10.16
CA ASN A 33 2.57 -5.67 -10.03
C ASN A 33 1.17 -5.62 -9.42
N VAL A 34 0.98 -4.71 -8.46
CA VAL A 34 -0.30 -4.48 -7.80
C VAL A 34 -0.98 -3.25 -8.34
N VAL A 35 -2.31 -3.27 -8.31
CA VAL A 35 -3.13 -2.20 -8.88
C VAL A 35 -3.83 -1.46 -7.74
N TRP A 36 -3.55 -0.16 -7.64
CA TRP A 36 -4.23 0.75 -6.73
C TRP A 36 -5.31 1.52 -7.47
N LYS A 37 -6.52 1.56 -6.91
CA LYS A 37 -7.63 2.36 -7.41
C LYS A 37 -7.79 3.60 -6.54
N CYS A 38 -7.78 4.78 -7.14
CA CYS A 38 -7.81 6.07 -6.45
C CYS A 38 -9.00 6.92 -6.89
N ASP A 39 -9.71 7.50 -5.92
CA ASP A 39 -10.94 8.26 -6.13
C ASP A 39 -10.80 9.78 -5.87
N GLY A 40 -9.58 10.28 -5.70
CA GLY A 40 -9.29 11.67 -5.35
C GLY A 40 -9.35 11.98 -3.85
N THR A 41 -9.68 10.99 -3.01
CA THR A 41 -9.57 11.08 -1.55
C THR A 41 -8.69 9.95 -0.99
N THR A 42 -8.84 8.74 -1.55
CA THR A 42 -8.07 7.58 -1.15
C THR A 42 -7.66 6.73 -2.34
N CYS A 43 -6.49 6.10 -2.25
CA CYS A 43 -6.08 4.97 -3.06
C CYS A 43 -6.28 3.67 -2.26
N ARG A 44 -6.81 2.62 -2.90
CA ARG A 44 -7.08 1.31 -2.27
C ARG A 44 -6.59 0.15 -3.12
N LEU A 45 -6.17 -0.91 -2.43
CA LEU A 45 -5.66 -2.17 -2.96
C LEU A 45 -6.13 -3.29 -2.02
N THR A 46 -6.66 -4.39 -2.54
CA THR A 46 -7.05 -5.57 -1.76
C THR A 46 -6.46 -6.82 -2.40
N GLY A 47 -6.01 -7.76 -1.58
CA GLY A 47 -5.46 -9.05 -2.02
C GLY A 47 -4.63 -9.69 -0.91
N PRO A 48 -3.95 -10.82 -1.19
CA PRO A 48 -3.26 -11.63 -0.20
C PRO A 48 -1.88 -11.05 0.17
N TRP A 49 -1.86 -9.75 0.48
CA TRP A 49 -0.67 -8.97 0.78
C TRP A 49 -0.31 -9.08 2.27
N GLY A 50 0.97 -8.85 2.58
CA GLY A 50 1.44 -8.84 3.96
C GLY A 50 0.67 -7.86 4.87
N LYS A 51 0.78 -8.08 6.18
CA LYS A 51 0.11 -7.28 7.21
C LYS A 51 0.96 -6.12 7.72
N GLU A 52 2.27 -6.15 7.47
CA GLU A 52 3.20 -5.12 7.90
C GLU A 52 3.34 -4.03 6.84
N LEU A 53 3.32 -2.76 7.26
CA LEU A 53 3.58 -1.64 6.37
C LEU A 53 5.07 -1.61 6.00
N SER A 54 5.37 -1.22 4.76
CA SER A 54 6.72 -1.16 4.22
C SER A 54 6.99 0.21 3.62
N ILE A 55 8.18 0.77 3.91
CA ILE A 55 8.65 2.03 3.32
C ILE A 55 8.78 1.89 1.81
N ASP A 56 9.37 0.79 1.33
CA ASP A 56 9.54 0.53 -0.11
C ASP A 56 8.20 0.52 -0.85
N SER A 57 7.21 -0.23 -0.35
CA SER A 57 5.88 -0.29 -0.97
C SER A 57 5.18 1.06 -0.93
N CYS A 58 5.38 1.83 0.14
CA CYS A 58 4.82 3.17 0.30
C CYS A 58 5.45 4.16 -0.70
N GLN A 59 6.77 4.16 -0.82
CA GLN A 59 7.52 5.02 -1.75
C GLN A 59 7.19 4.69 -3.21
N ASN A 60 7.05 3.40 -3.55
CA ASN A 60 6.61 2.97 -4.88
C ASN A 60 5.19 3.49 -5.21
N LEU A 61 4.29 3.61 -4.24
CA LEU A 61 3.00 4.27 -4.46
C LEU A 61 3.17 5.78 -4.63
N VAL A 62 3.87 6.43 -3.71
CA VAL A 62 4.02 7.89 -3.63
C VAL A 62 4.66 8.50 -4.89
N ILE A 63 5.66 7.86 -5.50
CA ILE A 63 6.25 8.31 -6.77
C ILE A 63 5.21 8.44 -7.90
N ARG A 64 4.09 7.71 -7.81
CA ARG A 64 3.05 7.68 -8.84
C ARG A 64 1.84 8.55 -8.51
N VAL A 65 1.51 8.70 -7.23
CA VAL A 65 0.29 9.40 -6.77
C VAL A 65 0.57 10.70 -6.02
N GLY A 66 1.84 11.08 -5.88
CA GLY A 66 2.29 12.19 -5.05
C GLY A 66 2.22 11.89 -3.55
N LYS A 67 2.46 12.92 -2.73
CA LYS A 67 2.46 12.82 -1.27
C LYS A 67 1.11 12.32 -0.74
N ILE A 68 1.15 11.41 0.22
CA ILE A 68 -0.03 10.84 0.87
C ILE A 68 -0.16 11.32 2.31
N SER A 69 -1.40 11.45 2.80
CA SER A 69 -1.72 11.97 4.14
C SER A 69 -1.78 10.90 5.23
N PHE A 70 -1.96 9.64 4.84
CA PHE A 70 -1.88 8.46 5.70
C PHE A 70 -1.61 7.21 4.87
N TYR A 71 -1.13 6.15 5.51
CA TYR A 71 -0.92 4.83 4.90
C TYR A 71 -1.32 3.76 5.91
N LYS A 72 -2.28 2.89 5.57
CA LYS A 72 -2.83 1.90 6.52
C LYS A 72 -3.30 0.64 5.83
N ASN A 73 -3.59 -0.38 6.64
CA ASN A 73 -4.23 -1.59 6.14
C ASN A 73 -5.32 -2.13 7.10
N SER A 74 -6.10 -3.10 6.61
CA SER A 74 -7.18 -3.75 7.38
C SER A 74 -6.67 -4.66 8.50
N ALA A 75 -5.36 -4.90 8.60
CA ALA A 75 -4.74 -5.58 9.73
C ALA A 75 -4.49 -4.66 10.94
N GLY A 76 -4.86 -3.37 10.84
CA GLY A 76 -4.80 -2.41 11.94
C GLY A 76 -3.51 -1.58 12.00
N LYS A 77 -2.58 -1.77 11.06
CA LYS A 77 -1.37 -0.94 10.98
C LYS A 77 -1.68 0.40 10.31
N ILE A 78 -1.11 1.47 10.85
CA ILE A 78 -1.33 2.83 10.34
C ILE A 78 -0.09 3.71 10.54
N TRP A 79 0.25 4.45 9.50
CA TRP A 79 1.11 5.62 9.54
C TRP A 79 0.28 6.87 9.22
N THR A 80 0.47 7.92 10.00
CA THR A 80 -0.22 9.21 9.85
C THR A 80 0.79 10.32 9.63
N LYS A 81 0.33 11.55 9.36
CA LYS A 81 1.20 12.73 9.18
C LYS A 81 2.24 12.96 10.30
N ASN A 82 1.98 12.43 11.50
CA ASN A 82 2.88 12.58 12.65
C ASN A 82 3.93 11.45 12.73
N SER A 83 3.75 10.36 12.00
CA SER A 83 4.66 9.22 11.94
C SER A 83 5.95 9.60 11.19
N ALA A 84 7.10 9.14 11.67
CA ALA A 84 8.37 9.35 10.99
C ALA A 84 8.40 8.60 9.65
N GLU A 85 7.80 7.41 9.63
CA GLU A 85 7.69 6.51 8.49
C GLU A 85 6.88 7.13 7.35
N LEU A 86 5.80 7.86 7.65
CA LEU A 86 5.05 8.57 6.60
C LEU A 86 5.85 9.74 6.04
N LYS A 87 6.63 10.43 6.88
CA LYS A 87 7.50 11.52 6.41
C LYS A 87 8.56 10.96 5.46
N GLU A 88 9.21 9.87 5.84
CA GLU A 88 10.19 9.16 5.02
C GLU A 88 9.58 8.63 3.71
N CYS A 89 8.41 8.01 3.79
CA CYS A 89 7.69 7.56 2.59
C CYS A 89 7.40 8.71 1.61
N ASN A 90 7.03 9.89 2.12
CA ASN A 90 6.72 11.05 1.29
C ASN A 90 7.95 11.79 0.74
N GLN A 91 9.18 11.41 1.10
CA GLN A 91 10.41 12.10 0.63
C GLN A 91 10.68 11.91 -0.86
N VAL A 92 10.15 10.84 -1.46
CA VAL A 92 10.35 10.51 -2.88
C VAL A 92 9.28 11.10 -3.80
N ALA A 93 8.32 11.86 -3.26
CA ALA A 93 7.32 12.55 -4.05
C ALA A 93 7.92 13.81 -4.70
N ASP A 94 7.71 13.98 -6.01
CA ASP A 94 8.00 15.23 -6.74
C ASP A 94 7.17 16.44 -6.23
#